data_AF-A0A932WPW4-F1
#
_entry.id   AF-A0A932WPW4-F1
#
_cell.length_a   1.000
_cell.length_b   1.000
_cell.length_c   1.000
_cell.angle_alpha   90.00
_cell.angle_beta   90.00
_cell.angle_gamma   90.00
#
_symmetry.space_group_name_H-M   'P 1'
#
loop_
_entity.id
_entity.type
_entity.pdbx_description
1 polymer ?
#
loop_
_entity_poly.entity_id
_entity_poly.type
_entity_poly.pdbx_seq_one_letter_code
_entity_poly.pdbx_strand_id
1 'polypeptide(L)'
;MTHRIGMGLVLATVVGLGWSFGQAETKSAAKPQRLPESALMQAKVASSHKVMEGLVAKDFHEIRTGAEELKKICRATEWQAHSDPVYGHHRAELIRQANKLVDSADQSNLDAAAFAYINVLATCIHCHEHCRDVLKIAEIRRPTKVIPIPTNDADDMPPGPATQRR
;
A
#
# COMPACT_ATOMS: atom_id res chain seq x y z
N MET A 1 73.15 -55.95 33.83
CA MET A 1 72.91 -54.52 33.54
C MET A 1 71.68 -54.40 32.69
N THR A 2 70.68 -53.73 33.26
CA THR A 2 69.31 -53.58 32.81
C THR A 2 69.19 -52.66 31.60
N HIS A 3 68.49 -53.08 30.53
CA HIS A 3 67.58 -52.22 29.76
C HIS A 3 66.47 -53.08 29.16
N ARG A 4 65.24 -52.81 29.59
CA ARG A 4 64.01 -53.52 29.22
C ARG A 4 63.49 -53.00 27.88
N ILE A 5 63.04 -53.96 27.10
CA ILE A 5 62.45 -53.89 25.77
C ILE A 5 61.27 -52.90 25.75
N GLY A 6 61.33 -51.97 24.79
CA GLY A 6 60.21 -51.10 24.44
C GLY A 6 59.10 -51.91 23.78
N MET A 7 57.91 -51.88 24.39
CA MET A 7 56.70 -52.43 23.81
C MET A 7 55.82 -51.25 23.41
N GLY A 8 55.92 -50.89 22.13
CA GLY A 8 54.96 -50.00 21.49
C GLY A 8 53.59 -50.66 21.49
N LEU A 9 52.57 -49.91 21.91
CA LEU A 9 51.19 -50.31 21.77
C LEU A 9 50.44 -49.16 21.12
N VAL A 10 50.32 -49.26 19.80
CA VAL A 10 49.42 -48.47 18.98
C VAL A 10 48.00 -48.88 19.36
N LEU A 11 47.25 -47.98 19.98
CA LEU A 11 45.81 -48.10 20.20
C LEU A 11 45.12 -46.95 19.47
N ALA A 12 44.73 -47.21 18.22
CA ALA A 12 43.77 -46.39 17.52
C ALA A 12 42.37 -46.70 18.08
N THR A 13 41.74 -45.73 18.74
CA THR A 13 40.28 -45.68 18.85
C THR A 13 39.81 -44.26 18.65
N VAL A 14 38.93 -44.14 17.65
CA VAL A 14 38.28 -42.94 17.13
C VAL A 14 37.33 -42.39 18.20
N VAL A 15 37.61 -41.18 18.70
CA VAL A 15 36.62 -40.35 19.40
C VAL A 15 36.32 -39.18 18.47
N GLY A 16 35.07 -39.16 17.97
CA GLY A 16 34.57 -38.21 16.98
C GLY A 16 34.81 -36.76 17.40
N LEU A 17 35.24 -35.91 16.46
CA LEU A 17 34.30 -35.20 15.59
C LEU A 17 33.03 -34.79 16.36
N GLY A 18 33.07 -33.61 16.98
CA GLY A 18 31.88 -33.04 17.60
C GLY A 18 32.07 -31.74 18.37
N TRP A 19 33.20 -31.04 18.23
CA TRP A 19 33.39 -29.70 18.83
C TRP A 19 33.41 -28.62 17.74
N SER A 20 32.49 -28.77 16.78
CA SER A 20 32.02 -27.68 15.92
C SER A 20 30.50 -27.68 15.97
N PHE A 21 29.95 -27.50 17.17
CA PHE A 21 28.64 -26.90 17.28
C PHE A 21 28.81 -25.44 16.90
N GLY A 22 28.60 -25.19 15.60
CA GLY A 22 28.55 -23.85 15.06
C GLY A 22 27.63 -23.00 15.93
N GLN A 23 28.11 -21.81 16.25
CA GLN A 23 27.20 -20.72 16.57
C GLN A 23 26.32 -20.53 15.34
N ALA A 24 25.16 -21.18 15.36
CA ALA A 24 24.02 -20.73 14.58
C ALA A 24 23.76 -19.32 15.09
N GLU A 25 24.31 -18.33 14.39
CA GLU A 25 23.84 -16.96 14.47
C GLU A 25 22.34 -17.03 14.24
N THR A 26 21.61 -16.96 15.33
CA THR A 26 20.17 -16.77 15.31
C THR A 26 20.01 -15.42 14.62
N LYS A 27 19.68 -15.46 13.32
CA LYS A 27 19.17 -14.29 12.61
C LYS A 27 17.99 -13.80 13.45
N SER A 28 18.26 -12.77 14.24
CA SER A 28 17.27 -12.05 15.01
C SER A 28 16.12 -11.77 14.04
N ALA A 29 14.97 -12.38 14.32
CA ALA A 29 13.78 -12.19 13.52
C ALA A 29 13.54 -10.68 13.43
N ALA A 30 13.78 -10.11 12.24
CA ALA A 30 13.66 -8.69 12.02
C ALA A 30 12.26 -8.27 12.48
N LYS A 31 12.22 -7.38 13.48
CA LYS A 31 10.97 -6.79 13.97
C LYS A 31 10.25 -6.20 12.75
N PRO A 32 8.95 -6.46 12.52
CA PRO A 32 8.25 -5.97 11.33
C PRO A 32 8.49 -4.47 11.18
N GLN A 33 9.12 -4.08 10.08
CA GLN A 33 9.41 -2.68 9.81
C GLN A 33 8.09 -1.97 9.53
N ARG A 34 7.66 -1.12 10.45
CA ARG A 34 6.44 -0.32 10.30
C ARG A 34 6.63 0.58 9.08
N LEU A 35 5.80 0.42 8.04
CA LEU A 35 5.84 1.31 6.88
C LEU A 35 5.53 2.75 7.31
N PRO A 36 6.18 3.76 6.72
CA PRO A 36 5.84 5.14 7.00
C PRO A 36 4.40 5.43 6.57
N GLU A 37 3.71 6.27 7.34
CA GLU A 37 2.30 6.60 7.15
C GLU A 37 2.00 7.08 5.71
N SER A 38 2.89 7.92 5.16
CA SER A 38 2.79 8.42 3.79
C SER A 38 2.81 7.31 2.73
N ALA A 39 3.58 6.23 2.93
CA ALA A 39 3.63 5.12 2.00
C ALA A 39 2.32 4.32 1.99
N LEU A 40 1.70 4.14 3.17
CA LEU A 40 0.39 3.49 3.26
C LEU A 40 -0.71 4.34 2.60
N MET A 41 -0.65 5.67 2.70
CA MET A 41 -1.57 6.56 1.97
C MET A 41 -1.37 6.53 0.47
N GLN A 42 -0.13 6.53 0.00
CA GLN A 42 0.16 6.37 -1.43
C GLN A 42 -0.35 5.03 -1.95
N ALA A 43 -0.18 3.95 -1.17
CA ALA A 43 -0.72 2.64 -1.51
C ALA A 43 -2.26 2.65 -1.59
N LYS A 44 -2.97 3.34 -0.68
CA LYS A 44 -4.44 3.49 -0.78
C LYS A 44 -4.86 4.17 -2.07
N VAL A 45 -4.18 5.25 -2.46
CA VAL A 45 -4.46 5.97 -3.71
C VAL A 45 -4.20 5.07 -4.91
N ALA A 46 -3.08 4.35 -4.94
CA ALA A 46 -2.74 3.42 -6.01
C ALA A 46 -3.80 2.31 -6.17
N SER A 47 -4.23 1.68 -5.07
CA SER A 47 -5.30 0.67 -5.13
C SER A 47 -6.64 1.25 -5.57
N SER A 48 -6.96 2.50 -5.21
CA SER A 48 -8.17 3.20 -5.69
C SER A 48 -8.11 3.52 -7.18
N HIS A 49 -6.94 3.90 -7.71
CA HIS A 49 -6.75 4.11 -9.15
C HIS A 49 -6.89 2.80 -9.91
N LYS A 50 -6.31 1.70 -9.41
CA LYS A 50 -6.45 0.37 -9.99
C LYS A 50 -7.92 -0.06 -10.15
N VAL A 51 -8.75 0.21 -9.14
CA VAL A 51 -10.20 -0.04 -9.26
C VAL A 51 -10.82 0.78 -10.40
N MET A 52 -10.47 2.06 -10.52
CA MET A 52 -10.96 2.91 -11.61
C MET A 52 -10.47 2.43 -12.98
N GLU A 53 -9.21 2.03 -13.11
CA GLU A 53 -8.65 1.47 -14.34
C GLU A 53 -9.46 0.25 -14.78
N GLY A 54 -9.70 -0.68 -13.85
CA GLY A 54 -10.54 -1.85 -14.09
C GLY A 54 -12.01 -1.50 -14.43
N LEU A 55 -12.60 -0.48 -13.80
CA LEU A 55 -13.95 -0.02 -14.14
C LEU A 55 -14.03 0.51 -15.58
N VAL A 56 -13.09 1.35 -15.98
CA VAL A 56 -13.06 1.95 -17.32
C VAL A 56 -12.77 0.89 -18.39
N ALA A 57 -11.91 -0.09 -18.08
CA ALA A 57 -11.57 -1.19 -18.98
C ALA A 57 -12.58 -2.36 -18.96
N LYS A 58 -13.55 -2.35 -18.03
CA LYS A 58 -14.42 -3.50 -17.71
C LYS A 58 -13.61 -4.76 -17.33
N ASP A 59 -12.49 -4.58 -16.64
CA ASP A 59 -11.67 -5.66 -16.09
C ASP A 59 -12.07 -5.94 -14.63
N PHE A 60 -12.90 -6.99 -14.44
CA PHE A 60 -13.33 -7.41 -13.11
C PHE A 60 -12.20 -7.97 -12.24
N HIS A 61 -11.17 -8.57 -12.84
CA HIS A 61 -10.03 -9.06 -12.07
C HIS A 61 -9.23 -7.89 -11.48
N GLU A 62 -9.05 -6.82 -12.27
CA GLU A 62 -8.37 -5.60 -11.82
C GLU A 62 -9.16 -4.85 -10.75
N ILE A 63 -10.48 -4.70 -10.92
CA ILE A 63 -11.40 -4.15 -9.90
C ILE A 63 -11.25 -4.93 -8.59
N ARG A 64 -11.37 -6.26 -8.66
CA ARG A 64 -11.28 -7.15 -7.51
C ARG A 64 -9.94 -7.01 -6.80
N THR A 65 -8.85 -7.01 -7.56
CA THR A 65 -7.49 -6.92 -7.03
C THR A 65 -7.26 -5.59 -6.32
N GLY A 66 -7.62 -4.46 -6.95
CA GLY A 66 -7.52 -3.14 -6.34
C GLY A 66 -8.36 -3.01 -5.07
N ALA A 67 -9.58 -3.58 -5.07
CA ALA A 67 -10.46 -3.57 -3.90
C ALA A 67 -9.91 -4.42 -2.74
N GLU A 68 -9.32 -5.58 -3.02
CA GLU A 68 -8.67 -6.41 -2.00
C GLU A 68 -7.45 -5.73 -1.39
N GLU A 69 -6.59 -5.11 -2.21
CA GLU A 69 -5.44 -4.34 -1.75
C GLU A 69 -5.90 -3.17 -0.86
N LEU A 70 -6.91 -2.42 -1.31
CA LEU A 70 -7.48 -1.31 -0.53
C LEU A 70 -7.99 -1.80 0.82
N LYS A 71 -8.71 -2.92 0.86
CA LYS A 71 -9.19 -3.56 2.10
C LYS A 71 -8.05 -3.98 3.02
N LYS A 72 -7.00 -4.59 2.49
CA LYS A 72 -5.80 -5.00 3.26
C LYS A 72 -5.14 -3.79 3.91
N ILE A 73 -4.91 -2.72 3.16
CA ILE A 73 -4.30 -1.48 3.66
C ILE A 73 -5.21 -0.82 4.71
N CYS A 74 -6.53 -0.89 4.55
CA CYS A 74 -7.46 -0.38 5.56
C CYS A 74 -7.45 -1.20 6.85
N ARG A 75 -7.12 -2.49 6.81
CA ARG A 75 -7.08 -3.37 7.99
C ARG A 75 -5.74 -3.41 8.70
N ALA A 76 -4.65 -3.01 8.03
CA ALA A 76 -3.30 -2.98 8.58
C ALA A 76 -3.29 -2.36 9.99
N THR A 77 -2.79 -3.11 10.97
CA THR A 77 -2.76 -2.72 12.38
C THR A 77 -1.70 -1.67 12.66
N GLU A 78 -0.73 -1.50 11.75
CA GLU A 78 0.18 -0.36 11.75
C GLU A 78 -0.56 0.97 11.51
N TRP A 79 -1.80 0.92 10.97
CA TRP A 79 -2.65 2.05 10.59
C TRP A 79 -3.80 2.26 11.60
N GLN A 80 -3.46 2.65 12.83
CA GLN A 80 -4.40 3.30 13.77
C GLN A 80 -3.88 4.70 14.11
N ALA A 81 -3.95 5.60 13.13
CA ALA A 81 -3.41 6.96 13.24
C ALA A 81 -4.09 7.79 14.35
N HIS A 82 -5.37 7.50 14.66
CA HIS A 82 -6.13 8.23 15.68
C HIS A 82 -7.22 7.35 16.30
N SER A 83 -7.54 7.59 17.58
CA SER A 83 -8.60 6.90 18.33
C SER A 83 -9.98 7.56 18.20
N ASP A 84 -10.12 8.56 17.31
CA ASP A 84 -11.35 9.32 17.17
C ASP A 84 -12.46 8.44 16.55
N PRO A 85 -13.68 8.44 17.11
CA PRO A 85 -14.75 7.56 16.66
C PRO A 85 -15.22 7.86 15.23
N VAL A 86 -15.17 9.12 14.79
CA VAL A 86 -15.58 9.53 13.43
C VAL A 86 -14.52 9.06 12.41
N TYR A 87 -13.24 9.23 12.73
CA TYR A 87 -12.14 8.64 11.96
C TYR A 87 -12.28 7.11 11.84
N GLY A 88 -12.55 6.44 12.96
CA GLY A 88 -12.81 5.00 13.01
C GLY A 88 -14.01 4.58 12.14
N HIS A 89 -15.07 5.38 12.13
CA HIS A 89 -16.24 5.16 11.29
C HIS A 89 -15.90 5.23 9.79
N HIS A 90 -15.18 6.27 9.34
CA HIS A 90 -14.77 6.39 7.94
C HIS A 90 -13.88 5.21 7.50
N ARG A 91 -12.96 4.76 8.37
CA ARG A 91 -12.15 3.57 8.10
C ARG A 91 -13.00 2.31 7.94
N ALA A 92 -13.99 2.12 8.80
CA ALA A 92 -14.92 1.00 8.71
C ALA A 92 -15.78 1.06 7.44
N GLU A 93 -16.23 2.26 7.06
CA GLU A 93 -16.99 2.49 5.82
C GLU A 93 -16.16 2.16 4.58
N LEU A 94 -14.90 2.60 4.55
CA LEU A 94 -14.00 2.30 3.43
C LEU A 94 -13.79 0.79 3.25
N ILE A 95 -13.69 0.04 4.37
CA ILE A 95 -13.63 -1.44 4.33
C ILE A 95 -14.92 -2.05 3.80
N ARG A 96 -16.09 -1.52 4.19
CA ARG A 96 -17.39 -1.99 3.69
C ARG A 96 -17.52 -1.77 2.18
N GLN A 97 -17.15 -0.59 1.68
CA GLN A 97 -17.22 -0.29 0.24
C GLN A 97 -16.19 -1.11 -0.56
N ALA A 98 -15.00 -1.35 -0.01
CA ALA A 98 -14.03 -2.25 -0.62
C ALA A 98 -14.55 -3.70 -0.72
N ASN A 99 -15.29 -4.20 0.28
CA ASN A 99 -15.94 -5.51 0.15
C ASN A 99 -17.03 -5.51 -0.95
N LYS A 100 -17.87 -4.47 -1.02
CA LYS A 100 -18.89 -4.37 -2.08
C LYS A 100 -18.26 -4.37 -3.48
N LEU A 101 -17.09 -3.75 -3.66
CA LEU A 101 -16.34 -3.80 -4.91
C LEU A 101 -15.88 -5.22 -5.25
N VAL A 102 -15.34 -5.96 -4.28
CA VAL A 102 -14.97 -7.38 -4.45
C VAL A 102 -16.21 -8.19 -4.85
N ASP A 103 -17.31 -8.07 -4.11
CA ASP A 103 -18.54 -8.83 -4.37
C ASP A 103 -19.13 -8.48 -5.76
N SER A 104 -19.12 -7.21 -6.14
CA SER A 104 -19.61 -6.75 -7.45
C SER A 104 -18.72 -7.26 -8.59
N ALA A 105 -17.41 -7.31 -8.39
CA ALA A 105 -16.48 -7.87 -9.37
C ALA A 105 -16.64 -9.39 -9.51
N ASP A 106 -16.78 -10.12 -8.41
CA ASP A 106 -17.02 -11.56 -8.41
C ASP A 106 -18.35 -11.91 -9.13
N GLN A 107 -19.34 -11.01 -9.04
CA GLN A 107 -20.62 -11.13 -9.75
C GLN A 107 -20.61 -10.56 -11.18
N SER A 108 -19.48 -10.02 -11.65
CA SER A 108 -19.37 -9.33 -12.95
C SER A 108 -20.40 -8.20 -13.14
N ASN A 109 -20.75 -7.50 -12.05
CA ASN A 109 -21.73 -6.42 -12.03
C ASN A 109 -21.02 -5.06 -12.04
N LEU A 110 -20.81 -4.50 -13.24
CA LEU A 110 -20.07 -3.26 -13.43
C LEU A 110 -20.78 -2.05 -12.81
N ASP A 111 -22.10 -1.96 -12.92
CA ASP A 111 -22.88 -0.83 -12.39
C ASP A 111 -22.82 -0.79 -10.85
N ALA A 112 -22.94 -1.95 -10.20
CA ALA A 112 -22.78 -2.06 -8.76
C ALA A 112 -21.35 -1.70 -8.33
N ALA A 113 -20.34 -2.15 -9.09
CA ALA A 113 -18.94 -1.80 -8.83
C ALA A 113 -18.69 -0.29 -8.97
N ALA A 114 -19.23 0.34 -10.02
CA ALA A 114 -19.12 1.79 -10.23
C ALA A 114 -19.77 2.58 -9.08
N PHE A 115 -20.97 2.18 -8.66
CA PHE A 115 -21.64 2.80 -7.52
C PHE A 115 -20.85 2.66 -6.21
N ALA A 116 -20.32 1.46 -5.93
CA ALA A 116 -19.47 1.24 -4.76
C ALA A 116 -18.19 2.09 -4.82
N TYR A 117 -17.60 2.27 -6.01
CA TYR A 117 -16.40 3.10 -6.18
C TYR A 117 -16.64 4.58 -5.90
N ILE A 118 -17.78 5.14 -6.33
CA ILE A 118 -18.17 6.51 -5.97
C ILE A 118 -18.21 6.69 -4.45
N ASN A 119 -18.73 5.69 -3.72
CA ASN A 119 -18.76 5.70 -2.26
C ASN A 119 -17.36 5.56 -1.63
N VAL A 120 -16.43 4.83 -2.26
CA VAL A 120 -15.01 4.82 -1.88
C VAL A 120 -14.44 6.24 -1.97
N LEU A 121 -14.62 6.93 -3.11
CA LEU A 121 -14.12 8.29 -3.30
C LEU A 121 -14.70 9.27 -2.27
N ALA A 122 -16.02 9.24 -2.06
CA ALA A 122 -16.69 10.09 -1.07
C ALA A 122 -16.16 9.84 0.34
N THR A 123 -15.96 8.58 0.73
CA THR A 123 -15.42 8.22 2.05
C THR A 123 -13.99 8.73 2.24
N CYS A 124 -13.15 8.64 1.21
CA CYS A 124 -11.79 9.19 1.24
C CYS A 124 -11.79 10.71 1.45
N ILE A 125 -12.65 11.43 0.72
CA ILE A 125 -12.79 12.89 0.83
C ILE A 125 -13.24 13.27 2.25
N HIS A 126 -14.35 12.69 2.75
CA HIS A 126 -14.89 13.03 4.07
C HIS A 126 -13.91 12.70 5.20
N CYS A 127 -13.19 11.57 5.11
CA CYS A 127 -12.16 11.24 6.09
C CYS A 127 -11.04 12.29 6.09
N HIS A 128 -10.60 12.74 4.91
CA HIS A 128 -9.55 13.74 4.79
C HIS A 128 -9.99 15.14 5.22
N GLU A 129 -11.24 15.51 4.98
CA GLU A 129 -11.85 16.73 5.54
C GLU A 129 -11.84 16.67 7.07
N HIS A 130 -12.31 15.57 7.66
CA HIS A 130 -12.27 15.39 9.12
C HIS A 130 -10.84 15.44 9.69
N CYS A 131 -9.90 14.75 9.07
CA CYS A 131 -8.50 14.76 9.49
C CYS A 131 -7.85 16.16 9.39
N ARG A 132 -8.24 16.96 8.40
CA ARG A 132 -7.70 18.30 8.16
C ARG A 132 -8.35 19.35 9.06
N ASP A 133 -9.68 19.34 9.11
CA ASP A 133 -10.44 20.47 9.62
C ASP A 133 -10.87 20.26 11.08
N VAL A 134 -11.00 19.00 11.53
CA VAL A 134 -11.38 18.65 12.90
C VAL A 134 -10.17 18.17 13.72
N LEU A 135 -9.45 17.17 13.21
CA LEU A 135 -8.31 16.58 13.94
C LEU A 135 -6.98 17.33 13.72
N LYS A 136 -6.89 18.17 12.68
CA LYS A 136 -5.70 18.97 12.33
C LYS A 136 -4.39 18.17 12.24
N ILE A 137 -4.45 16.95 11.74
CA ILE A 137 -3.30 16.02 11.67
C ILE A 137 -2.33 16.39 10.53
N ALA A 138 -2.77 17.21 9.57
CA ALA A 138 -2.09 17.42 8.29
C ALA A 138 -1.58 18.86 8.03
N GLU A 139 -1.49 19.74 9.03
CA GLU A 139 -1.27 21.19 8.84
C GLU A 139 0.07 21.63 8.18
N ILE A 140 0.91 20.72 7.65
CA ILE A 140 2.09 21.10 6.84
C ILE A 140 1.82 20.86 5.35
N ARG A 141 1.07 21.77 4.71
CA ARG A 141 0.96 21.78 3.24
C ARG A 141 2.20 22.43 2.64
N ARG A 142 3.07 21.65 1.99
CA ARG A 142 4.09 22.21 1.08
C ARG A 142 3.39 22.87 -0.10
N PRO A 143 3.85 24.04 -0.58
CA PRO A 143 3.29 24.67 -1.77
C PRO A 143 3.43 23.72 -2.97
N THR A 144 2.32 23.39 -3.61
CA THR A 144 2.29 22.54 -4.80
C THR A 144 2.80 23.36 -5.99
N LYS A 145 3.89 22.91 -6.62
CA LYS A 145 4.35 23.48 -7.89
C LYS A 145 3.31 23.16 -8.96
N VAL A 146 2.65 24.18 -9.51
CA VAL A 146 1.75 24.03 -10.65
C VAL A 146 2.59 23.70 -11.88
N ILE A 147 2.33 22.55 -12.50
CA ILE A 147 2.87 22.19 -13.81
C ILE A 147 1.75 22.47 -14.81
N PRO A 148 1.90 23.45 -15.72
CA PRO A 148 0.88 23.72 -16.73
C PRO A 148 0.72 22.51 -17.66
N ILE A 149 -0.54 22.23 -18.04
CA ILE A 149 -0.84 21.29 -19.12
C ILE A 149 -0.34 21.92 -20.41
N PRO A 150 0.44 21.22 -21.25
CA PRO A 150 0.81 21.73 -22.56
C PRO A 150 -0.45 21.98 -23.39
N THR A 151 -0.84 23.24 -23.56
CA THR A 151 -1.83 23.67 -24.54
C THR A 151 -1.07 24.02 -25.82
N ASN A 152 -1.50 23.49 -26.97
CA ASN A 152 -1.03 24.05 -28.23
C ASN A 152 -1.71 25.41 -28.36
N ASP A 153 -0.93 26.50 -28.36
CA ASP A 153 -1.36 27.91 -28.34
C ASP A 153 -2.25 28.35 -29.53
N ALA A 154 -2.69 27.42 -30.38
CA ALA A 154 -3.50 27.68 -31.57
C ALA A 154 -5.01 27.81 -31.26
N ASP A 155 -5.51 27.17 -30.19
CA ASP A 155 -6.95 27.13 -29.90
C ASP A 155 -7.42 28.22 -28.92
N ASP A 156 -6.49 28.94 -28.29
CA ASP A 156 -6.75 29.99 -27.28
C ASP A 156 -6.62 31.43 -27.83
N MET A 157 -6.43 31.62 -29.13
CA MET A 157 -6.42 32.98 -29.69
C MET A 157 -7.86 33.52 -29.71
N PRO A 158 -8.17 34.67 -29.07
CA PRO A 158 -9.47 35.31 -29.23
C PRO A 158 -9.73 35.58 -30.72
N PRO A 159 -10.98 35.50 -31.20
CA PRO A 159 -11.28 35.76 -32.61
C PRO A 159 -10.68 37.11 -33.01
N GLY A 160 -9.75 37.07 -33.96
CA GLY A 160 -9.08 38.27 -34.49
C GLY A 160 -10.12 39.29 -34.95
N PRO A 161 -9.79 40.60 -34.93
CA PRO A 161 -10.78 41.64 -35.19
C PRO A 161 -11.47 41.40 -36.53
N ALA A 162 -12.79 41.30 -36.48
CA ALA A 162 -13.63 41.16 -37.67
C ALA A 162 -13.26 42.26 -38.66
N THR A 163 -12.71 41.86 -39.80
CA THR A 163 -12.46 42.75 -40.92
C THR A 163 -13.80 43.29 -41.37
N GLN A 164 -14.12 44.53 -40.98
CA GLN A 164 -15.21 45.27 -41.61
C GLN A 164 -14.81 45.47 -43.07
N ARG A 165 -15.35 44.63 -43.95
CA ARG A 165 -15.38 44.90 -45.38
C ARG A 165 -16.31 46.10 -45.56
N ARG A 166 -15.72 47.24 -45.94
CA ARG A 166 -16.44 48.34 -46.59
C ARG A 166 -16.80 47.95 -48.01
#